data_AF-A0A4U1JNX6-F1
#
_entry.id   AF-A0A4U1JNX6-F1
#
_cell.length_a   1.000
_cell.length_b   1.000
_cell.length_c   1.000
_cell.angle_alpha   90.00
_cell.angle_beta   90.00
_cell.angle_gamma   90.00
#
_symmetry.space_group_name_H-M   'P 1'
#
loop_
_entity.id
_entity.type
_entity.pdbx_description
1 polymer ?
#
loop_
_entity_poly.entity_id
_entity_poly.type
_entity_poly.pdbx_seq_one_letter_code
_entity_poly.pdbx_strand_id
1 'polypeptide(L)'
;MRGTNLFQSSLFDAFKALKLTVLDNSANRLSAGAENDFVLGLGGADSLAGNDGNDTLLGGAGNDLLLGGAGTDRIDGGSGNDEIYGGKDADRLSGGSGSDTLSGDFGADTLTGGSGRDTFVFVARTADATDVITDFSFGETIQLKGFSGHASYETVNGNDVAVSIDGHVIALLEDAAGRVSDATFTYV
;
A
#
# COMPACT_ATOMS: atom_id res chain seq x y z
N MET A 1 37.61 -35.76 -19.33
CA MET A 1 36.71 -35.96 -18.18
C MET A 1 36.03 -34.64 -17.90
N ARG A 2 34.70 -34.57 -18.00
CA ARG A 2 33.91 -33.34 -17.80
C ARG A 2 33.77 -33.09 -16.30
N GLY A 3 34.29 -31.96 -15.82
CA GLY A 3 34.07 -31.51 -14.45
C GLY A 3 32.62 -31.06 -14.30
N THR A 4 31.83 -31.80 -13.53
CA THR A 4 30.49 -31.37 -13.15
C THR A 4 30.62 -30.27 -12.10
N ASN A 5 30.14 -29.09 -12.45
CA ASN A 5 30.13 -27.91 -11.61
C ASN A 5 29.10 -28.09 -10.48
N LEU A 6 29.52 -28.68 -9.36
CA LEU A 6 28.67 -29.01 -8.21
C LEU A 6 28.42 -27.82 -7.26
N PHE A 7 28.87 -26.61 -7.62
CA PHE A 7 28.78 -25.42 -6.76
C PHE A 7 27.71 -24.40 -7.18
N GLN A 8 26.98 -24.65 -8.27
CA GLN A 8 25.92 -23.73 -8.72
C GLN A 8 24.49 -24.25 -8.51
N SER A 9 24.29 -25.52 -8.16
CA SER A 9 22.93 -26.04 -7.94
C SER A 9 22.33 -25.61 -6.60
N SER A 10 23.07 -25.68 -5.49
CA SER A 10 22.49 -25.37 -4.16
C SER A 10 22.17 -23.90 -3.94
N LEU A 11 22.95 -22.99 -4.54
CA LEU A 11 22.74 -21.54 -4.43
C LEU A 11 21.60 -21.08 -5.35
N PHE A 12 21.44 -21.69 -6.52
CA PHE A 12 20.33 -21.41 -7.44
C PHE A 12 19.02 -22.06 -6.96
N ASP A 13 19.09 -23.24 -6.34
CA ASP A 13 17.93 -23.89 -5.73
C ASP A 13 17.49 -23.18 -4.44
N ALA A 14 18.43 -22.58 -3.68
CA ALA A 14 18.10 -21.69 -2.56
C ALA A 14 17.39 -20.40 -3.02
N PHE A 15 17.72 -19.86 -4.20
CA PHE A 15 17.01 -18.72 -4.78
C PHE A 15 15.60 -19.09 -5.26
N LYS A 16 15.41 -20.29 -5.84
CA LYS A 16 14.08 -20.81 -6.18
C LYS A 16 13.20 -21.06 -4.94
N ALA A 17 13.81 -21.44 -3.82
CA ALA A 17 13.10 -21.69 -2.58
C ALA A 17 12.55 -20.40 -1.92
N LEU A 18 13.06 -19.22 -2.28
CA LEU A 18 12.62 -17.94 -1.72
C LEU A 18 11.49 -17.27 -2.52
N LYS A 19 11.03 -17.85 -3.65
CA LYS A 19 10.03 -17.26 -4.56
C LYS A 19 10.28 -15.75 -4.81
N LEU A 20 11.55 -15.42 -4.98
CA LEU A 20 12.03 -14.07 -5.20
C LEU A 20 11.99 -13.74 -6.70
N THR A 21 11.13 -12.81 -7.09
CA THR A 21 11.09 -12.28 -8.45
C THR A 21 11.74 -10.91 -8.49
N VAL A 22 12.86 -10.80 -9.20
CA VAL A 22 13.59 -9.54 -9.43
C VAL A 22 13.43 -9.16 -10.90
N LEU A 23 12.94 -7.96 -11.17
CA LEU A 23 12.76 -7.45 -12.52
C LEU A 23 13.95 -6.60 -12.98
N ASP A 24 13.84 -5.92 -14.12
CA ASP A 24 14.90 -5.04 -14.65
C ASP A 24 14.55 -3.56 -14.41
N ASN A 25 15.38 -2.62 -14.86
CA ASN A 25 15.12 -1.18 -14.67
C ASN A 25 14.19 -0.60 -15.76
N SER A 26 13.33 -1.41 -16.36
CA SER A 26 12.37 -1.00 -17.39
C SER A 26 10.95 -1.24 -16.90
N ALA A 27 9.97 -0.59 -17.51
CA ALA A 27 8.57 -0.86 -17.22
C ALA A 27 8.23 -2.35 -17.42
N ASN A 28 7.69 -2.97 -16.38
CA ASN A 28 7.37 -4.39 -16.34
C ASN A 28 5.92 -4.64 -15.94
N ARG A 29 5.42 -5.84 -16.28
CA ARG A 29 4.11 -6.32 -15.88
C ARG A 29 4.28 -7.71 -15.30
N LEU A 30 3.98 -7.85 -14.02
CA LEU A 30 4.09 -9.12 -13.31
C LEU A 30 2.80 -9.39 -12.54
N SER A 31 2.38 -10.64 -12.57
CA SER A 31 1.36 -11.18 -11.67
C SER A 31 1.97 -12.43 -11.03
N ALA A 32 2.00 -12.43 -9.71
CA ALA A 32 2.57 -13.50 -8.90
C ALA A 32 1.55 -14.66 -8.76
N GLY A 33 1.79 -15.56 -7.82
CA GLY A 33 1.06 -16.81 -7.67
C GLY A 33 -0.08 -16.73 -6.65
N ALA A 34 -0.43 -17.89 -6.10
CA ALA A 34 -1.41 -18.02 -5.01
C ALA A 34 -0.75 -18.34 -3.66
N GLU A 35 0.57 -18.13 -3.55
CA GLU A 35 1.31 -18.32 -2.31
C GLU A 35 2.11 -17.05 -2.05
N ASN A 36 2.60 -16.90 -0.82
CA ASN A 36 3.44 -15.77 -0.42
C ASN A 36 4.64 -15.58 -1.34
N ASP A 37 4.68 -14.46 -2.03
CA ASP A 37 5.68 -14.10 -3.03
C ASP A 37 6.44 -12.83 -2.62
N PHE A 38 7.70 -12.75 -3.06
CA PHE A 38 8.52 -11.55 -2.88
C PHE A 38 8.87 -10.98 -4.25
N VAL A 39 8.39 -9.77 -4.55
CA VAL A 39 8.53 -9.14 -5.86
C VAL A 39 9.30 -7.81 -5.73
N LEU A 40 10.30 -7.61 -6.59
CA LEU A 40 10.99 -6.32 -6.76
C LEU A 40 10.89 -5.83 -8.20
N GLY A 41 10.28 -4.67 -8.41
CA GLY A 41 10.23 -3.93 -9.69
C GLY A 41 11.55 -3.29 -10.07
N LEU A 42 12.31 -2.79 -9.08
CA LEU A 42 13.55 -2.01 -9.22
C LEU A 42 13.32 -0.62 -9.81
N GLY A 43 13.04 -0.50 -11.10
CA GLY A 43 12.70 0.79 -11.65
C GLY A 43 12.10 0.71 -13.04
N GLY A 44 11.53 1.82 -13.51
CA GLY A 44 10.53 1.79 -14.56
C GLY A 44 9.14 2.02 -13.96
N ALA A 45 8.13 2.14 -14.81
CA ALA A 45 6.75 2.21 -14.38
C ALA A 45 6.15 0.81 -14.43
N ASP A 46 6.09 0.16 -13.28
CA ASP A 46 5.75 -1.25 -13.15
C ASP A 46 4.27 -1.47 -12.83
N SER A 47 3.78 -2.66 -13.18
CA SER A 47 2.46 -3.14 -12.77
C SER A 47 2.64 -4.51 -12.13
N LEU A 48 2.59 -4.54 -10.81
CA LEU A 48 2.88 -5.71 -9.99
C LEU A 48 1.60 -6.16 -9.27
N ALA A 49 1.29 -7.45 -9.33
CA ALA A 49 0.18 -8.05 -8.61
C ALA A 49 0.65 -9.25 -7.78
N GLY A 50 0.33 -9.30 -6.49
CA GLY A 50 0.58 -10.44 -5.59
C GLY A 50 -0.42 -11.58 -5.82
N ASN A 51 -1.70 -11.23 -5.90
CA ASN A 51 -2.86 -12.13 -5.97
C ASN A 51 -3.16 -12.79 -4.61
N ASP A 52 -3.15 -14.12 -4.48
CA ASP A 52 -3.47 -14.77 -3.20
C ASP A 52 -2.17 -15.03 -2.45
N GLY A 53 -2.15 -14.82 -1.13
CA GLY A 53 -0.97 -15.04 -0.30
C GLY A 53 -0.64 -13.81 0.53
N ASN A 54 0.33 -13.95 1.43
CA ASN A 54 0.89 -12.80 2.13
C ASN A 54 2.14 -12.36 1.38
N ASP A 55 1.98 -11.37 0.52
CA ASP A 55 2.98 -10.97 -0.45
C ASP A 55 3.82 -9.79 0.04
N THR A 56 5.02 -9.66 -0.51
CA THR A 56 5.83 -8.46 -0.39
C THR A 56 6.11 -7.90 -1.77
N LEU A 57 5.56 -6.72 -2.06
CA LEU A 57 5.73 -6.02 -3.33
C LEU A 57 6.54 -4.75 -3.12
N LEU A 58 7.67 -4.62 -3.82
CA LEU A 58 8.51 -3.42 -3.83
C LEU A 58 8.55 -2.86 -5.25
N GLY A 59 7.91 -1.71 -5.49
CA GLY A 59 7.90 -1.03 -6.79
C GLY A 59 9.28 -0.56 -7.20
N GLY A 60 9.86 0.33 -6.40
CA GLY A 60 11.22 0.82 -6.62
C GLY A 60 11.18 2.24 -7.18
N ALA A 61 11.75 2.47 -8.36
CA ALA A 61 11.84 3.80 -8.94
C ALA A 61 11.00 3.95 -10.20
N GLY A 62 9.97 4.79 -10.15
CA GLY A 62 9.08 5.10 -11.25
C GLY A 62 7.66 5.21 -10.73
N ASN A 63 6.68 5.34 -11.63
CA ASN A 63 5.28 5.43 -11.21
C ASN A 63 4.67 4.03 -11.34
N ASP A 64 4.51 3.37 -10.21
CA ASP A 64 4.16 1.96 -10.14
C ASP A 64 2.67 1.76 -9.81
N LEU A 65 2.11 0.68 -10.32
CA LEU A 65 0.80 0.15 -9.94
C LEU A 65 1.00 -1.15 -9.17
N LEU A 66 0.71 -1.13 -7.88
CA LEU A 66 0.93 -2.25 -6.97
C LEU A 66 -0.41 -2.77 -6.43
N LEU A 67 -0.68 -4.05 -6.65
CA LEU A 67 -1.91 -4.73 -6.22
C LEU A 67 -1.54 -5.90 -5.29
N GLY A 68 -1.84 -5.81 -4.00
CA GLY A 68 -1.60 -6.90 -3.04
C GLY A 68 -2.45 -8.11 -3.38
N GLY A 69 -3.75 -7.98 -3.19
CA GLY A 69 -4.74 -8.99 -3.60
C GLY A 69 -5.49 -9.54 -2.40
N ALA A 70 -5.23 -10.77 -2.01
CA ALA A 70 -5.87 -11.41 -0.87
C ALA A 70 -4.82 -12.01 0.06
N GLY A 71 -4.87 -11.61 1.32
CA GLY A 71 -3.92 -12.02 2.35
C GLY A 71 -3.30 -10.79 2.98
N THR A 72 -2.45 -10.98 3.98
CA THR A 72 -1.81 -9.86 4.68
C THR A 72 -0.55 -9.45 3.94
N ASP A 73 -0.66 -8.38 3.16
CA ASP A 73 0.38 -7.93 2.25
C ASP A 73 1.25 -6.82 2.84
N ARG A 74 2.48 -6.72 2.33
CA ARG A 74 3.40 -5.61 2.56
C ARG A 74 3.79 -4.98 1.23
N ILE A 75 3.39 -3.73 1.02
CA ILE A 75 3.56 -3.05 -0.26
C ILE A 75 4.30 -1.73 -0.04
N ASP A 76 5.34 -1.49 -0.86
CA ASP A 76 6.16 -0.28 -0.85
C ASP A 76 6.31 0.25 -2.29
N GLY A 77 5.78 1.43 -2.56
CA GLY A 77 5.86 2.12 -3.86
C GLY A 77 7.30 2.50 -4.20
N GLY A 78 7.94 3.22 -3.28
CA GLY A 78 9.34 3.60 -3.38
C GLY A 78 9.47 5.06 -3.80
N SER A 79 9.90 5.34 -5.03
CA SER A 79 10.04 6.70 -5.54
C SER A 79 9.30 6.89 -6.84
N GLY A 80 8.54 7.97 -6.96
CA GLY A 80 7.65 8.23 -8.08
C GLY A 80 6.24 8.44 -7.55
N ASN A 81 5.27 8.56 -8.45
CA ASN A 81 3.88 8.72 -8.05
C ASN A 81 3.18 7.37 -8.23
N ASP A 82 2.95 6.68 -7.12
CA ASP A 82 2.52 5.30 -7.12
C ASP A 82 1.01 5.14 -6.86
N GLU A 83 0.42 4.12 -7.43
CA GLU A 83 -0.95 3.66 -7.15
C GLU A 83 -0.89 2.32 -6.42
N ILE A 84 -1.30 2.31 -5.15
CA ILE A 84 -1.14 1.16 -4.25
C ILE A 84 -2.50 0.70 -3.73
N TYR A 85 -2.81 -0.58 -3.95
CA TYR A 85 -4.02 -1.23 -3.48
C TYR A 85 -3.68 -2.46 -2.65
N GLY A 86 -4.07 -2.47 -1.37
CA GLY A 86 -3.86 -3.59 -0.44
C GLY A 86 -4.68 -4.80 -0.86
N GLY A 87 -6.00 -4.66 -0.84
CA GLY A 87 -6.92 -5.66 -1.36
C GLY A 87 -7.81 -6.20 -0.25
N LYS A 88 -7.60 -7.45 0.17
CA LYS A 88 -8.35 -8.07 1.27
C LYS A 88 -7.40 -8.41 2.39
N ASP A 89 -7.96 -8.37 3.60
CA ASP A 89 -7.28 -8.65 4.86
C ASP A 89 -6.41 -7.47 5.28
N ALA A 90 -5.67 -7.59 6.39
CA ALA A 90 -5.00 -6.44 7.00
C ALA A 90 -3.63 -6.18 6.37
N ASP A 91 -3.50 -5.09 5.63
CA ASP A 91 -2.32 -4.78 4.83
C ASP A 91 -1.44 -3.67 5.41
N ARG A 92 -0.19 -3.61 4.93
CA ARG A 92 0.74 -2.51 5.22
C ARG A 92 1.22 -1.87 3.92
N LEU A 93 0.84 -0.62 3.71
CA LEU A 93 1.11 0.15 2.49
C LEU A 93 2.02 1.34 2.80
N SER A 94 3.03 1.54 1.97
CA SER A 94 3.95 2.68 1.99
C SER A 94 4.03 3.29 0.59
N GLY A 95 3.70 4.58 0.44
CA GLY A 95 3.86 5.32 -0.82
C GLY A 95 5.34 5.58 -1.10
N GLY A 96 5.99 6.22 -0.14
CA GLY A 96 7.43 6.47 -0.20
C GLY A 96 7.71 7.91 -0.56
N SER A 97 8.20 8.19 -1.76
CA SER A 97 8.50 9.56 -2.19
C SER A 97 7.81 9.90 -3.49
N GLY A 98 7.01 10.96 -3.48
CA GLY A 98 6.23 11.41 -4.63
C GLY A 98 4.81 11.72 -4.20
N SER A 99 3.90 11.84 -5.14
CA SER A 99 2.47 12.02 -4.83
C SER A 99 1.75 10.72 -5.07
N ASP A 100 1.52 9.98 -3.99
CA ASP A 100 1.05 8.61 -4.04
C ASP A 100 -0.47 8.53 -3.80
N THR A 101 -1.08 7.47 -4.31
CA THR A 101 -2.48 7.13 -4.05
C THR A 101 -2.54 5.76 -3.40
N LEU A 102 -3.00 5.70 -2.15
CA LEU A 102 -3.04 4.47 -1.36
C LEU A 102 -4.50 4.10 -1.03
N SER A 103 -4.84 2.83 -1.18
CA SER A 103 -6.12 2.27 -0.74
C SER A 103 -5.89 0.90 -0.10
N GLY A 104 -6.23 0.75 1.19
CA GLY A 104 -6.17 -0.56 1.85
C GLY A 104 -7.23 -1.54 1.33
N ASP A 105 -8.33 -1.00 0.83
CA ASP A 105 -9.52 -1.71 0.36
C ASP A 105 -10.34 -2.39 1.46
N PHE A 106 -10.20 -3.69 1.71
CA PHE A 106 -10.94 -4.42 2.73
C PHE A 106 -9.99 -4.89 3.81
N GLY A 107 -10.14 -4.44 5.04
CA GLY A 107 -9.20 -4.86 6.05
C GLY A 107 -9.19 -3.93 7.23
N ALA A 108 -8.19 -4.14 8.08
CA ALA A 108 -7.72 -3.14 9.05
C ALA A 108 -6.32 -2.76 8.61
N ASP A 109 -6.22 -1.73 7.78
CA ASP A 109 -5.01 -1.45 7.03
C ASP A 109 -4.15 -0.39 7.71
N THR A 110 -2.84 -0.47 7.48
CA THR A 110 -1.90 0.57 7.90
C THR A 110 -1.30 1.23 6.67
N LEU A 111 -1.50 2.54 6.55
CA LEU A 111 -1.11 3.33 5.41
C LEU A 111 -0.08 4.40 5.85
N THR A 112 0.99 4.52 5.09
CA THR A 112 2.03 5.55 5.23
C THR A 112 2.19 6.23 3.88
N GLY A 113 1.89 7.52 3.79
CA GLY A 113 2.04 8.27 2.52
C GLY A 113 3.51 8.47 2.17
N GLY A 114 4.29 8.88 3.16
CA GLY A 114 5.69 9.24 3.02
C GLY A 114 5.85 10.72 2.69
N SER A 115 6.72 11.04 1.75
CA SER A 115 6.99 12.41 1.37
C SER A 115 6.24 12.80 0.11
N GLY A 116 5.48 13.89 0.18
CA GLY A 116 4.87 14.52 -0.98
C GLY A 116 3.44 14.92 -0.68
N ARG A 117 2.54 14.80 -1.66
CA ARG A 117 1.12 15.12 -1.46
C ARG A 117 0.31 13.90 -1.84
N ASP A 118 -0.04 13.14 -0.82
CA ASP A 118 -0.63 11.83 -0.99
C ASP A 118 -2.15 11.86 -0.88
N THR A 119 -2.78 10.85 -1.47
CA THR A 119 -4.22 10.64 -1.45
C THR A 119 -4.52 9.28 -0.85
N PHE A 120 -5.21 9.28 0.28
CA PHE A 120 -5.69 8.05 0.92
C PHE A 120 -7.15 7.82 0.51
N VAL A 121 -7.42 6.70 -0.14
CA VAL A 121 -8.71 6.38 -0.73
C VAL A 121 -9.44 5.35 0.11
N PHE A 122 -10.63 5.71 0.57
CA PHE A 122 -11.55 4.83 1.27
C PHE A 122 -12.82 4.69 0.43
N VAL A 123 -13.38 3.48 0.37
CA VAL A 123 -14.59 3.18 -0.38
C VAL A 123 -15.68 2.73 0.59
N ALA A 124 -16.90 3.22 0.42
CA ALA A 124 -18.01 2.82 1.26
C ALA A 124 -18.34 1.34 1.06
N ARG A 125 -18.12 0.55 2.11
CA ARG A 125 -18.43 -0.88 2.15
C ARG A 125 -19.19 -1.21 3.42
N THR A 126 -19.73 -2.41 3.54
CA THR A 126 -20.38 -2.84 4.78
C THR A 126 -19.38 -3.67 5.57
N ALA A 127 -18.91 -3.11 6.70
CA ALA A 127 -18.06 -3.78 7.69
C ALA A 127 -16.54 -3.80 7.43
N ASP A 128 -15.97 -2.73 6.87
CA ASP A 128 -14.52 -2.55 6.93
C ASP A 128 -14.08 -2.29 8.38
N ALA A 129 -12.92 -2.81 8.74
CA ALA A 129 -12.34 -2.55 10.05
C ALA A 129 -11.70 -1.15 10.06
N THR A 130 -11.18 -0.75 11.21
CA THR A 130 -10.55 0.56 11.34
C THR A 130 -9.19 0.57 10.66
N ASP A 131 -9.04 1.46 9.69
CA ASP A 131 -7.77 1.75 9.04
C ASP A 131 -6.99 2.82 9.80
N VAL A 132 -5.68 2.82 9.60
CA VAL A 132 -4.74 3.70 10.26
C VAL A 132 -3.85 4.40 9.23
N ILE A 133 -3.88 5.72 9.19
CA ILE A 133 -2.88 6.53 8.49
C ILE A 133 -1.84 6.98 9.52
N THR A 134 -0.58 6.70 9.23
CA THR A 134 0.51 6.81 10.21
C THR A 134 1.24 8.15 10.22
N ASP A 135 1.19 8.91 9.12
CA ASP A 135 2.01 10.10 8.91
C ASP A 135 1.22 11.29 8.32
N PHE A 136 -0.08 11.36 8.59
CA PHE A 136 -0.97 12.32 7.93
C PHE A 136 -0.48 13.78 8.06
N SER A 137 -0.24 14.43 6.94
CA SER A 137 0.42 15.74 6.86
C SER A 137 -0.40 16.80 6.11
N PHE A 138 0.07 18.05 6.15
CA PHE A 138 -0.66 19.16 5.54
C PHE A 138 -0.61 19.10 4.02
N GLY A 139 -1.79 19.10 3.38
CA GLY A 139 -1.93 19.14 1.93
C GLY A 139 -2.17 17.79 1.28
N GLU A 140 -2.16 16.71 2.07
CA GLU A 140 -2.70 15.39 1.75
C GLU A 140 -4.23 15.41 1.71
N THR A 141 -4.80 14.41 1.05
CA THR A 141 -6.25 14.29 0.84
C THR A 141 -6.75 12.93 1.31
N ILE A 142 -7.91 12.93 1.98
CA ILE A 142 -8.70 11.71 2.22
C ILE A 142 -9.84 11.70 1.21
N GLN A 143 -9.81 10.75 0.29
CA GLN A 143 -10.83 10.57 -0.73
C GLN A 143 -11.84 9.52 -0.26
N LEU A 144 -13.11 9.92 -0.17
CA LEU A 144 -14.22 9.12 0.33
C LEU A 144 -15.14 8.77 -0.84
N LYS A 145 -14.98 7.55 -1.38
CA LYS A 145 -15.73 7.05 -2.55
C LYS A 145 -17.02 6.36 -2.15
N GLY A 146 -18.15 6.82 -2.66
CA GLY A 146 -19.45 6.16 -2.46
C GLY A 146 -20.07 6.33 -1.06
N PHE A 147 -19.47 7.16 -0.19
CA PHE A 147 -20.06 7.53 1.09
C PHE A 147 -21.21 8.51 0.88
N SER A 148 -22.27 8.36 1.66
CA SER A 148 -23.48 9.18 1.57
C SER A 148 -23.57 10.25 2.65
N GLY A 149 -22.90 10.02 3.78
CA GLY A 149 -22.80 10.97 4.89
C GLY A 149 -21.68 11.99 4.74
N HIS A 150 -21.53 12.80 5.77
CA HIS A 150 -20.40 13.69 5.96
C HIS A 150 -19.46 13.09 7.01
N ALA A 151 -18.16 13.14 6.74
CA ALA A 151 -17.15 12.80 7.71
C ALA A 151 -17.16 13.80 8.86
N SER A 152 -17.22 13.26 10.07
CA SER A 152 -16.92 13.98 11.30
C SER A 152 -15.54 13.58 11.78
N TYR A 153 -14.82 14.48 12.45
CA TYR A 153 -13.50 14.19 13.00
C TYR A 153 -13.36 14.77 14.41
N GLU A 154 -12.67 14.03 15.27
CA GLU A 154 -12.39 14.43 16.65
C GLU A 154 -10.96 14.09 17.04
N THR A 155 -10.33 14.92 17.88
CA THR A 155 -9.02 14.62 18.44
C THR A 155 -9.15 13.54 19.51
N VAL A 156 -8.33 12.51 19.39
CA VAL A 156 -8.24 11.36 20.29
C VAL A 156 -6.80 11.26 20.80
N ASN A 157 -6.60 10.79 22.04
CA ASN A 157 -5.29 10.47 22.62
C ASN A 157 -4.14 11.46 22.30
N GLY A 158 -4.19 12.66 22.88
CA GLY A 158 -3.17 13.69 22.62
C GLY A 158 -3.54 14.46 21.36
N ASN A 159 -2.94 14.12 20.22
CA ASN A 159 -3.17 14.82 18.95
C ASN A 159 -3.48 13.87 17.76
N ASP A 160 -3.76 12.60 18.03
CA ASP A 160 -4.33 11.71 17.01
C ASP A 160 -5.74 12.19 16.65
N VAL A 161 -6.24 11.85 15.46
CA VAL A 161 -7.59 12.22 15.03
C VAL A 161 -8.35 10.98 14.59
N ALA A 162 -9.55 10.77 15.11
CA ALA A 162 -10.48 9.79 14.57
C ALA A 162 -11.41 10.49 13.60
N VAL A 163 -11.46 10.00 12.36
CA VAL A 163 -12.45 10.38 11.35
C VAL A 163 -13.53 9.31 11.33
N SER A 164 -14.80 9.71 11.40
CA SER A 164 -15.95 8.81 11.36
C SER A 164 -16.90 9.21 10.24
N ILE A 165 -17.33 8.23 9.43
CA ILE A 165 -18.31 8.43 8.35
C ILE A 165 -19.11 7.16 8.08
N ASP A 166 -20.44 7.24 8.02
CA ASP A 166 -21.34 6.10 7.73
C ASP A 166 -21.01 4.81 8.52
N GLY A 167 -20.57 4.95 9.77
CA GLY A 167 -20.20 3.84 10.66
C GLY A 167 -18.75 3.31 10.51
N HIS A 168 -17.97 3.86 9.58
CA HIS A 168 -16.54 3.59 9.42
C HIS A 168 -15.73 4.54 10.29
N VAL A 169 -14.55 4.07 10.71
CA VAL A 169 -13.60 4.88 11.48
C VAL A 169 -12.23 4.77 10.82
N ILE A 170 -11.58 5.90 10.61
CA ILE A 170 -10.18 6.02 10.17
C ILE A 170 -9.42 6.71 11.29
N ALA A 171 -8.32 6.11 11.75
CA ALA A 171 -7.42 6.73 12.72
C ALA A 171 -6.27 7.41 11.99
N LEU A 172 -6.05 8.69 12.30
CA LEU A 172 -4.92 9.47 11.83
C LEU A 172 -3.96 9.64 13.00
N LEU A 173 -2.82 8.98 12.93
CA LEU A 173 -1.78 9.08 13.95
C LEU A 173 -0.86 10.27 13.67
N GLU A 174 -0.07 10.65 14.68
CA GLU A 174 1.01 11.65 14.61
C GLU A 174 0.56 13.12 14.42
N ASP A 175 -0.06 13.69 15.45
CA ASP A 175 -0.28 15.14 15.56
C ASP A 175 -1.09 15.74 14.39
N ALA A 176 -2.08 14.99 13.89
CA ALA A 176 -3.02 15.45 12.88
C ALA A 176 -3.97 16.57 13.38
N ALA A 177 -3.97 16.85 14.68
CA ALA A 177 -4.72 17.96 15.28
C ALA A 177 -4.47 19.30 14.57
N GLY A 178 -5.52 19.86 13.96
CA GLY A 178 -5.45 21.12 13.20
C GLY A 178 -5.00 20.99 11.74
N ARG A 179 -4.60 19.80 11.28
CA ARG A 179 -4.37 19.49 9.85
C ARG A 179 -5.64 18.98 9.16
N VAL A 180 -6.55 18.39 9.94
CA VAL A 180 -7.84 17.90 9.45
C VAL A 180 -8.86 19.02 9.47
N SER A 181 -9.52 19.21 8.34
CA SER A 181 -10.63 20.15 8.15
C SER A 181 -11.58 19.60 7.09
N ASP A 182 -12.69 20.29 6.82
CA ASP A 182 -13.61 19.88 5.75
C ASP A 182 -12.92 19.85 4.37
N ALA A 183 -11.87 20.65 4.16
CA ALA A 183 -11.08 20.65 2.93
C ALA A 183 -10.15 19.44 2.79
N THR A 184 -9.94 18.68 3.86
CA THR A 184 -9.18 17.42 3.85
C THR A 184 -9.95 16.32 3.10
N PHE A 185 -11.27 16.40 3.07
CA PHE A 185 -12.13 15.36 2.53
C PHE A 185 -12.62 15.69 1.13
N THR A 186 -12.41 14.76 0.20
CA THR A 186 -13.01 14.82 -1.13
C THR A 186 -14.01 13.68 -1.28
N TYR A 187 -15.27 14.01 -1.53
CA TYR A 187 -16.35 13.06 -1.75
C TYR A 187 -16.53 12.83 -3.25
N VAL A 188 -16.53 11.57 -3.68
CA VAL A 188 -16.56 11.16 -5.10
C VAL A 188 -17.43 9.94 -5.34
#